data_AF-A0A2E1Y6E3-F1
#
_entry.id   AF-A0A2E1Y6E3-F1
#
_cell.length_a   1.000
_cell.length_b   1.000
_cell.length_c   1.000
_cell.angle_alpha   90.00
_cell.angle_beta   90.00
_cell.angle_gamma   90.00
#
_symmetry.space_group_name_H-M   'P 1'
#
loop_
_entity.id
_entity.type
_entity.pdbx_description
1 polymer ?
#
loop_
_entity_poly.entity_id
_entity_poly.type
_entity_poly.pdbx_seq_one_letter_code
_entity_poly.pdbx_strand_id
1 'polypeptide(L)'
;MAERARFREMKEGTKEDWAIIGSEYRAFAKGLPDRVLDHLKLLDGDFGGFPVCRLEHSLQTATRAHRDGRGEQYVVMALLHDIGDTLGSYNHPEVGAAIIKPFVTEEIHWICQNHGAFQGYYYFHHLGMDRDVRENFRDNPHYEACAEFCEKYDQAAFDPDYESEDLAFFEPMVRRVMARPLASMYAKAAEE
;
A
#
# COMPACT_ATOMS: atom_id res chain seq x y z
N MET A 1 20.50 16.84 -23.74
CA MET A 1 19.10 16.88 -23.24
C MET A 1 18.41 15.62 -23.71
N ALA A 2 17.57 14.99 -22.87
CA ALA A 2 16.81 13.81 -23.28
C ALA A 2 15.86 14.16 -24.44
N GLU A 3 15.70 13.22 -25.37
CA GLU A 3 14.79 13.37 -26.50
C GLU A 3 13.33 13.40 -25.99
N ARG A 4 12.44 14.14 -26.68
CA ARG A 4 11.05 14.30 -26.30
C ARG A 4 10.14 14.10 -27.49
N ALA A 5 8.97 13.52 -27.25
CA ALA A 5 7.89 13.50 -28.23
C ALA A 5 7.52 14.93 -28.68
N ARG A 6 7.10 15.08 -29.94
CA ARG A 6 6.89 16.38 -30.60
C ARG A 6 5.43 16.73 -30.88
N PHE A 7 4.49 15.81 -30.62
CA PHE A 7 3.06 16.07 -30.81
C PHE A 7 2.53 17.14 -29.84
N ARG A 8 1.45 17.84 -30.23
CA ARG A 8 0.76 18.81 -29.35
C ARG A 8 -0.41 18.16 -28.61
N GLU A 9 -1.01 17.14 -29.22
CA GLU A 9 -2.07 16.30 -28.65
C GLU A 9 -1.87 14.84 -29.06
N MET A 10 -2.32 13.89 -28.24
CA MET A 10 -1.99 12.46 -28.43
C MET A 10 -2.40 11.89 -29.80
N LYS A 11 -3.45 12.43 -30.45
CA LYS A 11 -3.90 11.99 -31.78
C LYS A 11 -2.92 12.33 -32.91
N GLU A 12 -2.01 13.26 -32.69
CA GLU A 12 -0.93 13.61 -33.63
C GLU A 12 0.33 12.75 -33.41
N GLY A 13 0.36 11.92 -32.36
CA GLY A 13 1.53 11.16 -31.97
C GLY A 13 1.96 10.15 -33.03
N THR A 14 3.25 10.13 -33.33
CA THR A 14 3.88 9.16 -34.23
C THR A 14 4.42 7.95 -33.49
N LYS A 15 4.76 6.88 -34.21
CA LYS A 15 5.37 5.69 -33.61
C LYS A 15 6.71 6.04 -32.94
N GLU A 16 7.47 6.94 -33.54
CA GLU A 16 8.75 7.44 -33.04
C GLU A 16 8.57 8.21 -31.72
N ASP A 17 7.54 9.07 -31.63
CA ASP A 17 7.19 9.75 -30.38
C ASP A 17 6.87 8.75 -29.25
N TRP A 18 6.09 7.73 -29.56
CA TRP A 18 5.72 6.70 -28.59
C TRP A 18 6.87 5.76 -28.23
N ALA A 19 7.85 5.57 -29.10
CA ALA A 19 9.07 4.84 -28.78
C ALA A 19 9.90 5.59 -27.71
N ILE A 20 10.03 6.92 -27.84
CA ILE A 20 10.69 7.79 -26.86
C ILE A 20 9.95 7.72 -25.51
N ILE A 21 8.62 7.92 -25.51
CA ILE A 21 7.80 7.86 -24.29
C ILE A 21 7.90 6.48 -23.64
N GLY A 22 7.83 5.40 -24.42
CA GLY A 22 7.93 4.04 -23.92
C GLY A 22 9.27 3.75 -23.25
N SER A 23 10.39 4.23 -23.80
CA SER A 23 11.70 4.08 -23.14
C SER A 23 11.79 4.84 -21.82
N GLU A 24 11.31 6.08 -21.77
CA GLU A 24 11.28 6.88 -20.54
C GLU A 24 10.36 6.25 -19.50
N TYR A 25 9.19 5.73 -19.92
CA TYR A 25 8.25 5.05 -19.03
C TYR A 25 8.84 3.77 -18.43
N ARG A 26 9.56 2.94 -19.20
CA ARG A 26 10.23 1.75 -18.65
C ARG A 26 11.25 2.11 -17.58
N ALA A 27 12.04 3.16 -17.80
CA ALA A 27 12.99 3.66 -16.79
C ALA A 27 12.25 4.19 -15.55
N PHE A 28 11.20 4.99 -15.76
CA PHE A 28 10.35 5.52 -14.68
C PHE A 28 9.71 4.40 -13.85
N ALA A 29 9.11 3.39 -14.50
CA ALA A 29 8.44 2.28 -13.84
C ALA A 29 9.38 1.45 -12.96
N LYS A 30 10.63 1.21 -13.40
CA LYS A 30 11.65 0.51 -12.59
C LYS A 30 11.95 1.21 -11.26
N GLY A 31 11.87 2.53 -11.21
CA GLY A 31 12.05 3.32 -9.98
C GLY A 31 10.80 3.47 -9.11
N LEU A 32 9.69 2.79 -9.43
CA LEU A 32 8.45 2.87 -8.65
C LEU A 32 8.63 2.47 -7.17
N PRO A 33 9.30 1.35 -6.83
CA PRO A 33 9.42 0.93 -5.43
C PRO A 33 10.11 1.98 -4.56
N ASP A 34 11.14 2.65 -5.09
CA ASP A 34 11.84 3.75 -4.40
C ASP A 34 10.92 4.92 -4.12
N ARG A 35 10.12 5.35 -5.11
CA ARG A 35 9.18 6.46 -4.93
C ARG A 35 8.09 6.13 -3.90
N VAL A 36 7.65 4.87 -3.82
CA VAL A 36 6.70 4.43 -2.81
C VAL A 36 7.33 4.47 -1.41
N LEU A 37 8.56 3.99 -1.26
CA LEU A 37 9.29 4.04 0.01
C LEU A 37 9.58 5.48 0.46
N ASP A 38 9.96 6.35 -0.48
CA ASP A 38 10.15 7.78 -0.19
C ASP A 38 8.86 8.46 0.27
N HIS A 39 7.72 8.04 -0.26
CA HIS A 39 6.42 8.53 0.17
C HIS A 39 6.02 7.97 1.55
N LEU A 40 6.27 6.68 1.82
CA LEU A 40 6.04 6.08 3.13
C LEU A 40 6.82 6.79 4.24
N LYS A 41 8.06 7.23 3.95
CA LYS A 41 8.89 8.00 4.90
C LYS A 41 8.26 9.34 5.31
N LEU A 42 7.27 9.87 4.59
CA LEU A 42 6.54 11.08 5.03
C LEU A 42 5.73 10.85 6.31
N LEU A 43 5.46 9.59 6.67
CA LEU A 43 4.81 9.21 7.93
C LEU A 43 5.76 9.30 9.14
N ASP A 44 7.07 9.49 8.91
CA ASP A 44 8.05 9.58 9.99
C ASP A 44 7.84 10.87 10.80
N GLY A 45 7.81 10.72 12.12
CA GLY A 45 7.57 11.81 13.07
C GLY A 45 6.13 12.36 13.09
N ASP A 46 5.21 11.89 12.24
CA ASP A 46 3.79 12.22 12.36
C ASP A 46 3.10 11.25 13.33
N PHE A 47 2.74 11.75 14.51
CA PHE A 47 2.07 10.95 15.53
C PHE A 47 0.55 10.97 15.42
N GLY A 48 -0.07 12.01 14.87
CA GLY A 48 -1.54 12.12 14.88
C GLY A 48 -2.23 12.00 16.25
N GLY A 49 -1.48 12.05 17.37
CA GLY A 49 -1.97 11.77 18.73
C GLY A 49 -1.80 10.33 19.22
N PHE A 50 -1.26 9.42 18.40
CA PHE A 50 -0.90 8.06 18.78
C PHE A 50 0.38 8.01 19.64
N PRO A 51 0.61 6.91 20.38
CA PRO A 51 1.84 6.71 21.16
C PRO A 51 3.10 6.49 20.31
N VAL A 52 2.95 6.17 19.02
CA VAL A 52 4.03 5.98 18.04
C VAL A 52 3.72 6.79 16.77
N CYS A 53 4.73 7.13 15.96
CA CYS A 53 4.48 7.77 14.67
C CYS A 53 3.85 6.79 13.67
N ARG A 54 3.18 7.30 12.64
CA ARG A 54 2.52 6.49 11.60
C ARG A 54 3.50 5.57 10.85
N LEU A 55 4.76 5.99 10.70
CA LEU A 55 5.79 5.12 10.13
C LEU A 55 6.08 3.94 11.06
N GLU A 56 6.27 4.19 12.36
CA GLU A 56 6.50 3.12 13.33
C GLU A 56 5.31 2.18 13.40
N HIS A 57 4.08 2.68 13.39
CA HIS A 57 2.88 1.85 13.26
C HIS A 57 2.96 0.92 12.04
N SER A 58 3.32 1.46 10.87
CA SER A 58 3.52 0.67 9.65
C SER A 58 4.59 -0.43 9.82
N LEU A 59 5.72 -0.10 10.46
CA LEU A 59 6.81 -1.04 10.72
C LEU A 59 6.40 -2.14 11.71
N GLN A 60 5.67 -1.81 12.78
CA GLN A 60 5.15 -2.78 13.73
C GLN A 60 4.16 -3.73 13.06
N THR A 61 3.21 -3.21 12.29
CA THR A 61 2.22 -4.03 11.56
C THR A 61 2.93 -5.00 10.61
N ALA A 62 3.89 -4.52 9.81
CA ALA A 62 4.68 -5.35 8.90
C ALA A 62 5.55 -6.37 9.63
N THR A 63 6.18 -5.98 10.75
CA THR A 63 7.03 -6.86 11.56
C THR A 63 6.21 -7.99 12.17
N ARG A 64 5.03 -7.70 12.72
CA ARG A 64 4.14 -8.71 13.28
C ARG A 64 3.71 -9.71 12.20
N ALA A 65 3.30 -9.22 11.02
CA ALA A 65 2.94 -10.08 9.89
C ALA A 65 4.14 -10.94 9.42
N HIS A 66 5.34 -10.37 9.35
CA HIS A 66 6.55 -11.09 8.95
C HIS A 66 6.90 -12.20 9.95
N ARG A 67 6.90 -11.89 11.25
CA ARG A 67 7.20 -12.85 12.32
C ARG A 67 6.15 -13.97 12.43
N ASP A 68 4.92 -13.70 11.99
CA ASP A 68 3.85 -14.70 11.85
C ASP A 68 3.95 -15.55 10.57
N GLY A 69 5.03 -15.39 9.80
CA GLY A 69 5.32 -16.22 8.62
C GLY A 69 4.47 -15.90 7.40
N ARG A 70 3.87 -14.70 7.32
CA ARG A 70 3.10 -14.26 6.15
C ARG A 70 3.99 -14.07 4.93
N GLY A 71 3.43 -14.30 3.74
CA GLY A 71 4.13 -14.10 2.47
C GLY A 71 4.40 -12.63 2.15
N GLU A 72 5.36 -12.36 1.27
CA GLU A 72 5.86 -10.99 1.01
C GLU A 72 4.78 -10.00 0.55
N GLN A 73 3.81 -10.41 -0.28
CA GLN A 73 2.71 -9.50 -0.68
C GLN A 73 1.88 -9.03 0.52
N TYR A 74 1.68 -9.92 1.50
CA TYR A 74 0.93 -9.59 2.70
C TYR A 74 1.75 -8.70 3.63
N VAL A 75 3.04 -9.00 3.82
CA VAL A 75 3.96 -8.16 4.61
C VAL A 75 4.10 -6.76 4.00
N VAL A 76 4.23 -6.66 2.67
CA VAL A 76 4.28 -5.37 1.96
C VAL A 76 2.95 -4.64 2.03
N MET A 77 1.81 -5.32 1.94
CA MET A 77 0.51 -4.69 2.19
C MET A 77 0.41 -4.16 3.61
N ALA A 78 0.81 -4.94 4.62
CA ALA A 78 0.84 -4.53 6.02
C ALA A 78 1.73 -3.29 6.23
N LEU A 79 2.88 -3.22 5.55
CA LEU A 79 3.75 -2.05 5.59
C LEU A 79 3.11 -0.80 4.95
N LEU A 80 2.29 -0.99 3.91
CA LEU A 80 1.77 0.09 3.07
C LEU A 80 0.30 0.42 3.32
N HIS A 81 -0.38 -0.27 4.24
CA HIS A 81 -1.84 -0.14 4.39
C HIS A 81 -2.29 1.30 4.70
N ASP A 82 -1.48 2.03 5.47
CA ASP A 82 -1.71 3.41 5.89
C ASP A 82 -0.93 4.47 5.09
N ILE A 83 -0.19 4.08 4.04
CA ILE A 83 0.57 5.03 3.20
C ILE A 83 -0.29 6.17 2.64
N GLY A 84 -1.60 5.93 2.49
CA GLY A 84 -2.58 6.88 2.00
C GLY A 84 -2.88 8.05 2.94
N ASP A 85 -2.47 8.01 4.21
CA ASP A 85 -2.82 9.05 5.21
C ASP A 85 -2.45 10.47 4.76
N THR A 86 -1.30 10.59 4.08
CA THR A 86 -0.74 11.88 3.68
C THR A 86 -1.46 12.52 2.49
N LEU A 87 -2.18 11.73 1.67
CA LEU A 87 -2.83 12.19 0.44
C LEU A 87 -4.36 12.05 0.49
N GLY A 88 -4.88 11.12 1.26
CA GLY A 88 -6.30 10.78 1.33
C GLY A 88 -6.78 10.67 2.76
N SER A 89 -6.64 11.71 3.58
CA SER A 89 -6.99 11.66 5.01
C SER A 89 -8.47 11.34 5.32
N TYR A 90 -9.33 11.28 4.30
CA TYR A 90 -10.75 10.89 4.41
C TYR A 90 -11.07 9.52 3.77
N ASN A 91 -10.11 8.89 3.10
CA ASN A 91 -10.26 7.62 2.39
C ASN A 91 -8.92 6.89 2.23
N HIS A 92 -8.03 7.00 3.22
CA HIS A 92 -6.66 6.53 3.13
C HIS A 92 -6.52 5.04 2.75
N PRO A 93 -7.43 4.12 3.16
CA PRO A 93 -7.34 2.72 2.76
C PRO A 93 -7.47 2.54 1.25
N GLU A 94 -8.31 3.35 0.60
CA GLU A 94 -8.51 3.31 -0.85
C GLU A 94 -7.27 3.80 -1.60
N VAL A 95 -6.59 4.82 -1.06
CA VAL A 95 -5.34 5.34 -1.64
C VAL A 95 -4.23 4.29 -1.55
N GLY A 96 -4.05 3.68 -0.38
CA GLY A 96 -3.08 2.58 -0.19
C GLY A 96 -3.39 1.39 -1.11
N ALA A 97 -4.67 0.99 -1.16
CA ALA A 97 -5.11 -0.11 -2.02
C ALA A 97 -4.84 0.15 -3.50
N ALA A 98 -5.06 1.38 -3.98
CA ALA A 98 -4.80 1.75 -5.36
C ALA A 98 -3.30 1.60 -5.75
N ILE A 99 -2.39 1.88 -4.81
CA ILE A 99 -0.94 1.74 -5.02
C ILE A 99 -0.56 0.26 -5.15
N ILE A 100 -1.06 -0.60 -4.27
CA ILE A 100 -0.65 -2.01 -4.21
C ILE A 100 -1.41 -2.90 -5.20
N LYS A 101 -2.58 -2.49 -5.68
CA LYS A 101 -3.49 -3.27 -6.55
C LYS A 101 -2.81 -4.03 -7.69
N PRO A 102 -1.83 -3.47 -8.43
CA PRO A 102 -1.21 -4.21 -9.53
C PRO A 102 -0.35 -5.40 -9.07
N PHE A 103 0.06 -5.45 -7.80
CA PHE A 103 1.14 -6.30 -7.30
C PHE A 103 0.70 -7.39 -6.32
N VAL A 104 -0.57 -7.39 -5.92
CA VAL A 104 -1.09 -8.29 -4.89
C VAL A 104 -2.31 -9.07 -5.37
N THR A 105 -2.64 -10.15 -4.67
CA THR A 105 -3.88 -10.92 -4.92
C THR A 105 -5.13 -10.09 -4.62
N GLU A 106 -6.28 -10.51 -5.15
CA GLU A 106 -7.58 -9.88 -4.88
C GLU A 106 -7.87 -9.80 -3.37
N GLU A 107 -7.60 -10.87 -2.63
CA GLU A 107 -7.75 -10.92 -1.17
C GLU A 107 -6.92 -9.84 -0.46
N ILE A 108 -5.62 -9.74 -0.76
CA ILE A 108 -4.71 -8.78 -0.11
C ILE A 108 -5.09 -7.34 -0.45
N HIS A 109 -5.47 -7.10 -1.71
CA HIS A 109 -6.02 -5.81 -2.13
C HIS A 109 -7.31 -5.48 -1.36
N TRP A 110 -8.21 -6.45 -1.20
CA TRP A 110 -9.47 -6.26 -0.48
C TRP A 110 -9.25 -5.95 1.00
N ILE A 111 -8.32 -6.64 1.67
CA ILE A 111 -7.92 -6.34 3.04
C ILE A 111 -7.45 -4.89 3.13
N CYS A 112 -6.47 -4.48 2.30
CA CYS A 112 -5.96 -3.11 2.31
C CYS A 112 -7.04 -2.06 2.07
N GLN A 113 -7.96 -2.31 1.13
CA GLN A 113 -9.01 -1.35 0.80
C GLN A 113 -10.03 -1.17 1.93
N ASN A 114 -10.30 -2.21 2.71
CA ASN A 114 -11.40 -2.20 3.68
C ASN A 114 -10.92 -2.13 5.14
N HIS A 115 -9.61 -2.23 5.41
CA HIS A 115 -9.09 -2.34 6.77
C HIS A 115 -9.60 -1.21 7.70
N GLY A 116 -9.74 0.03 7.23
CA GLY A 116 -10.25 1.13 8.06
C GLY A 116 -11.65 0.88 8.64
N ALA A 117 -12.55 0.21 7.91
CA ALA A 117 -13.86 -0.17 8.43
C ALA A 117 -13.78 -1.28 9.49
N PHE A 118 -12.77 -2.16 9.40
CA PHE A 118 -12.54 -3.26 10.33
C PHE A 118 -11.77 -2.82 11.58
N GLN A 119 -10.76 -1.97 11.42
CA GLN A 119 -10.02 -1.31 12.50
C GLN A 119 -10.95 -0.43 13.35
N GLY A 120 -11.94 0.21 12.71
CA GLY A 120 -12.99 0.98 13.38
C GLY A 120 -13.71 0.23 14.51
N TYR A 121 -13.75 -1.11 14.47
CA TYR A 121 -14.29 -1.94 15.56
C TYR A 121 -13.69 -1.60 16.93
N TYR A 122 -12.40 -1.23 16.95
CA TYR A 122 -11.65 -0.96 18.18
C TYR A 122 -11.88 0.45 18.75
N TYR A 123 -12.34 1.43 17.96
CA TYR A 123 -12.40 2.83 18.42
C TYR A 123 -13.63 3.65 18.00
N PHE A 124 -14.41 3.26 16.99
CA PHE A 124 -15.57 4.04 16.51
C PHE A 124 -16.60 4.32 17.61
N HIS A 125 -16.82 3.39 18.53
CA HIS A 125 -17.74 3.58 19.65
C HIS A 125 -17.29 4.67 20.64
N HIS A 126 -16.00 5.00 20.70
CA HIS A 126 -15.48 6.15 21.46
C HIS A 126 -15.73 7.49 20.74
N LEU A 127 -16.03 7.46 19.43
CA LEU A 127 -16.36 8.61 18.61
C LEU A 127 -17.88 8.80 18.42
N GLY A 128 -18.71 7.97 19.06
CA GLY A 128 -20.16 7.95 18.85
C GLY A 128 -20.59 7.35 17.51
N MET A 129 -19.68 6.64 16.83
CA MET A 129 -19.91 5.94 15.58
C MET A 129 -20.23 4.47 15.83
N ASP A 130 -20.80 3.80 14.83
CA ASP A 130 -21.08 2.37 14.88
C ASP A 130 -19.79 1.56 14.71
N ARG A 131 -19.39 0.81 15.75
CA ARG A 131 -18.21 -0.09 15.69
C ARG A 131 -18.42 -1.30 14.79
N ASP A 132 -19.67 -1.65 14.48
CA ASP A 132 -20.02 -2.83 13.70
C ASP A 132 -20.21 -2.48 12.21
N VAL A 133 -19.67 -1.35 11.72
CA VAL A 133 -19.65 -1.00 10.28
C VAL A 133 -19.04 -2.10 9.41
N ARG A 134 -18.09 -2.88 9.94
CA ARG A 134 -17.54 -4.06 9.25
C ARG A 134 -18.61 -5.08 8.85
N GLU A 135 -19.72 -5.17 9.58
CA GLU A 135 -20.82 -6.11 9.33
C GLU A 135 -21.50 -5.90 7.98
N ASN A 136 -21.38 -4.70 7.39
CA ASN A 136 -21.82 -4.44 6.02
C ASN A 136 -21.11 -5.32 4.97
N PHE A 137 -19.97 -5.93 5.34
CA PHE A 137 -19.18 -6.80 4.50
C PHE A 137 -19.29 -8.29 4.86
N ARG A 138 -20.21 -8.68 5.76
CA ARG A 138 -20.28 -10.05 6.33
C ARG A 138 -20.35 -11.17 5.27
N ASP A 139 -20.99 -10.92 4.14
CA ASP A 139 -21.13 -11.92 3.07
C ASP A 139 -19.92 -11.97 2.11
N ASN A 140 -18.91 -11.12 2.30
CA ASN A 140 -17.71 -11.13 1.46
C ASN A 140 -16.76 -12.28 1.88
N PRO A 141 -16.22 -13.07 0.94
CA PRO A 141 -15.31 -14.18 1.26
C PRO A 141 -14.03 -13.76 2.00
N HIS A 142 -13.63 -12.49 1.92
CA HIS A 142 -12.42 -11.96 2.56
C HIS A 142 -12.70 -11.26 3.90
N TYR A 143 -13.95 -11.27 4.39
CA TYR A 143 -14.33 -10.65 5.67
C TYR A 143 -13.45 -11.12 6.82
N GLU A 144 -13.33 -12.44 7.02
CA GLU A 144 -12.56 -13.01 8.14
C GLU A 144 -11.07 -12.70 8.01
N ALA A 145 -10.55 -12.66 6.77
CA ALA A 145 -9.14 -12.34 6.53
C ALA A 145 -8.81 -10.87 6.89
N CYS A 146 -9.73 -9.94 6.62
CA CYS A 146 -9.56 -8.53 7.01
C CYS A 146 -9.77 -8.32 8.51
N ALA A 147 -10.74 -9.01 9.12
CA ALA A 147 -10.91 -9.00 10.57
C ALA A 147 -9.66 -9.52 11.29
N GLU A 148 -9.07 -10.62 10.82
CA GLU A 148 -7.82 -11.17 11.35
C GLU A 148 -6.65 -10.21 11.16
N PHE A 149 -6.52 -9.56 10.00
CA PHE A 149 -5.50 -8.54 9.77
C PHE A 149 -5.58 -7.44 10.83
N CYS A 150 -6.79 -6.91 11.03
CA CYS A 150 -7.03 -5.83 11.98
C CYS A 150 -6.79 -6.26 13.42
N GLU A 151 -7.18 -7.47 13.81
CA GLU A 151 -7.00 -8.00 15.17
C GLU A 151 -5.54 -8.28 15.52
N LYS A 152 -4.82 -8.98 14.63
CA LYS A 152 -3.47 -9.48 14.93
C LYS A 152 -2.36 -8.47 14.70
N TYR A 153 -2.54 -7.56 13.74
CA TYR A 153 -1.44 -6.71 13.26
C TYR A 153 -1.73 -5.23 13.47
N ASP A 154 -2.73 -4.70 12.77
CA ASP A 154 -3.00 -3.26 12.68
C ASP A 154 -3.36 -2.65 14.05
N GLN A 155 -4.44 -3.07 14.71
CA GLN A 155 -4.83 -2.47 16.01
C GLN A 155 -3.78 -2.65 17.12
N ALA A 156 -2.90 -3.65 16.98
CA ALA A 156 -1.87 -4.00 17.96
C ALA A 156 -0.53 -3.26 17.75
N ALA A 157 -0.42 -2.44 16.70
CA ALA A 157 0.82 -1.80 16.26
C ALA A 157 0.96 -0.36 16.74
N PHE A 158 0.68 -0.13 18.03
CA PHE A 158 0.81 1.18 18.69
C PHE A 158 1.64 1.09 19.98
N ASP A 159 2.54 0.12 20.07
CA ASP A 159 3.27 -0.18 21.30
C ASP A 159 4.66 0.50 21.28
N PRO A 160 4.92 1.51 22.13
CA PRO A 160 6.21 2.20 22.14
C PRO A 160 7.39 1.31 22.57
N ASP A 161 7.13 0.17 23.21
CA ASP A 161 8.15 -0.77 23.68
C ASP A 161 8.35 -1.96 22.71
N TYR A 162 7.58 -2.03 21.61
CA TYR A 162 7.71 -3.12 20.65
C TYR A 162 8.92 -2.92 19.72
N GLU A 163 9.81 -3.92 19.69
CA GLU A 163 10.96 -3.92 18.78
C GLU A 163 10.54 -4.37 17.36
N SER A 164 10.29 -3.39 16.49
CA SER A 164 10.04 -3.56 15.06
C SER A 164 11.34 -3.74 14.25
N GLU A 165 11.25 -4.40 13.09
CA GLU A 165 12.31 -4.31 12.10
C GLU A 165 12.30 -2.91 11.47
N ASP A 166 13.48 -2.41 11.07
CA ASP A 166 13.57 -1.10 10.43
C ASP A 166 13.03 -1.12 8.98
N LEU A 167 12.86 0.07 8.38
CA LEU A 167 12.41 0.16 7.00
C LEU A 167 13.37 -0.55 6.03
N ALA A 168 14.68 -0.52 6.30
CA ALA A 168 15.71 -1.13 5.46
C ALA A 168 15.55 -2.65 5.34
N PHE A 169 15.06 -3.31 6.38
CA PHE A 169 14.69 -4.72 6.36
C PHE A 169 13.61 -5.04 5.31
N PHE A 170 12.61 -4.16 5.16
CA PHE A 170 11.49 -4.37 4.25
C PHE A 170 11.74 -3.87 2.82
N GLU A 171 12.65 -2.94 2.59
CA GLU A 171 12.90 -2.38 1.24
C GLU A 171 13.13 -3.46 0.17
N PRO A 172 13.92 -4.53 0.40
CA PRO A 172 14.09 -5.59 -0.58
C PRO A 172 12.79 -6.33 -0.92
N MET A 173 11.86 -6.49 0.02
CA MET A 173 10.56 -7.13 -0.20
C MET A 173 9.67 -6.24 -1.08
N VAL A 174 9.60 -4.95 -0.77
CA VAL A 174 8.85 -3.96 -1.57
C VAL A 174 9.34 -3.97 -3.01
N ARG A 175 10.66 -3.97 -3.21
CA ARG A 175 11.29 -4.04 -4.54
C ARG A 175 10.90 -5.30 -5.31
N ARG A 176 10.88 -6.46 -4.67
CA ARG A 176 10.50 -7.73 -5.30
C ARG A 176 9.02 -7.78 -5.66
N VAL A 177 8.14 -7.40 -4.72
CA VAL A 177 6.69 -7.39 -4.93
C VAL A 177 6.31 -6.43 -6.05
N MET A 178 6.90 -5.25 -6.08
CA MET A 178 6.59 -4.21 -7.07
C MET A 178 7.36 -4.35 -8.39
N ALA A 179 8.26 -5.33 -8.52
CA ALA A 179 9.05 -5.53 -9.75
C ALA A 179 8.19 -6.00 -10.94
N ARG A 180 7.12 -6.77 -10.68
CA ARG A 180 6.26 -7.31 -11.73
C ARG A 180 4.78 -7.25 -11.33
N PRO A 181 3.94 -6.51 -12.07
CA PRO A 181 2.50 -6.51 -11.80
C PRO A 181 1.86 -7.86 -12.16
N LEU A 182 0.94 -8.33 -11.33
CA LEU A 182 0.11 -9.53 -11.55
C LEU A 182 -1.08 -9.23 -12.47
N ALA A 183 -1.68 -8.05 -12.32
CA ALA A 183 -2.90 -7.65 -13.03
C ALA A 183 -2.76 -6.20 -13.54
N SER A 184 -2.19 -6.03 -14.72
CA SER A 184 -2.10 -4.73 -15.39
C SER A 184 -2.34 -4.88 -16.89
N MET A 185 -3.08 -3.94 -17.48
CA MET A 185 -3.17 -3.81 -18.95
C MET A 185 -1.76 -3.63 -19.57
N TYR A 186 -0.81 -3.11 -18.79
CA TYR A 186 0.59 -2.95 -19.16
C TYR A 186 1.47 -4.14 -18.76
N ALA A 187 0.93 -5.20 -18.15
CA ALA A 187 1.72 -6.38 -17.77
C ALA A 187 2.43 -7.00 -18.98
N LYS A 188 1.78 -7.01 -20.15
CA LYS A 188 2.39 -7.45 -21.41
C LYS A 188 3.52 -6.54 -21.90
N ALA A 189 3.49 -5.25 -21.55
CA ALA A 189 4.55 -4.28 -21.90
C ALA A 189 5.72 -4.31 -20.90
N ALA A 190 5.55 -4.97 -19.75
CA ALA A 190 6.60 -5.18 -18.73
C ALA A 190 7.33 -6.52 -18.89
N GLU A 191 6.88 -7.39 -19.79
CA GLU A 191 7.49 -8.69 -20.10
C GLU A 191 8.59 -8.62 -21.17
N GLU A 192 8.81 -7.45 -21.79
CA GLU A 192 9.89 -7.13 -22.75
C GLU A 192 10.94 -6.18 -22.14
#